data_AF-A0A9D7M7V5-F1
#
_entry.id   AF-A0A9D7M7V5-F1
#
_cell.length_a   1.000
_cell.length_b   1.000
_cell.length_c   1.000
_cell.angle_alpha   90.00
_cell.angle_beta   90.00
_cell.angle_gamma   90.00
#
_symmetry.space_group_name_H-M   'P 1'
#
loop_
_entity.id
_entity.type
_entity.pdbx_description
1 polymer ?
#
loop_
_entity_poly.entity_id
_entity_poly.type
_entity_poly.pdbx_seq_one_letter_code
_entity_poly.pdbx_strand_id
1 'polypeptide(L)'
;MEGIIVENGGSLTINGQITGITERFCTIKNAIKAVHLPGDPSVSTSDVIIRNTNFTDNLVSIYAKDCQVPGTSQISGNYFGVTNALITKEPHLGVYPDNHIYLNNVTDATIGPGSSINLWNYFTGVKMGINAINSDLEVQLSEFDNLVDYSVSPLS
;
A
#
# COMPACT_ATOMS: atom_id res chain seq x y z
N MET A 1 0.53 9.10 12.32
CA MET A 1 -0.76 8.51 12.73
C MET A 1 -1.12 7.41 11.77
N GLU A 2 -1.07 6.17 12.26
CA GLU A 2 -1.22 4.98 11.43
C GLU A 2 -2.68 4.51 11.40
N GLY A 3 -3.08 3.86 10.30
CA GLY A 3 -4.38 3.21 10.20
C GLY A 3 -4.39 1.87 10.95
N ILE A 4 -3.56 0.94 10.46
CA ILE A 4 -3.35 -0.40 11.04
C ILE A 4 -1.86 -0.59 11.24
N ILE A 5 -1.46 -1.08 12.42
CA ILE A 5 -0.08 -1.47 12.72
C ILE A 5 -0.06 -2.98 12.95
N VAL A 6 0.82 -3.69 12.24
CA VAL A 6 1.05 -5.13 12.42
C VAL A 6 2.42 -5.29 13.08
N GLU A 7 2.41 -5.46 14.39
CA GLU A 7 3.64 -5.64 15.16
C GLU A 7 4.29 -7.00 14.91
N ASN A 8 5.52 -7.16 15.36
CA ASN A 8 6.32 -8.37 15.15
C ASN A 8 5.58 -9.65 15.58
N GLY A 9 5.52 -10.64 14.68
CA GLY A 9 4.80 -11.90 14.88
C GLY A 9 3.28 -11.81 14.66
N GLY A 10 2.76 -10.61 14.35
CA GLY A 10 1.38 -10.40 13.97
C GLY A 10 1.09 -10.80 12.53
N SER A 11 -0.17 -11.10 12.24
CA SER A 11 -0.66 -11.33 10.88
C SER A 11 -1.84 -10.42 10.58
N LEU A 12 -1.95 -10.01 9.32
CA LEU A 12 -3.04 -9.17 8.83
C LEU A 12 -3.69 -9.82 7.64
N THR A 13 -5.02 -9.91 7.68
CA THR A 13 -5.82 -10.22 6.51
C THR A 13 -6.89 -9.16 6.34
N ILE A 14 -6.84 -8.46 5.21
CA ILE A 14 -7.90 -7.58 4.72
C ILE A 14 -8.47 -8.23 3.47
N ASN A 15 -9.75 -8.60 3.52
CA ASN A 15 -10.48 -9.08 2.34
C ASN A 15 -11.69 -8.18 2.13
N GLY A 16 -11.61 -7.26 1.18
CA GLY A 16 -12.81 -6.64 0.62
C GLY A 16 -13.63 -7.67 -0.16
N GLN A 17 -14.95 -7.49 -0.16
CA GLN A 17 -15.85 -8.47 -0.74
C GLN A 17 -15.92 -8.29 -2.26
N ILE A 18 -15.81 -9.38 -3.04
CA ILE A 18 -16.21 -9.38 -4.46
C ILE A 18 -17.08 -10.61 -4.74
N THR A 19 -18.39 -10.38 -4.87
CA THR A 19 -19.25 -10.87 -5.98
C THR A 19 -20.70 -10.37 -5.80
N GLY A 20 -21.29 -9.80 -6.86
CA GLY A 20 -22.74 -9.63 -7.04
C GLY A 20 -23.43 -8.42 -6.40
N ILE A 21 -22.71 -7.53 -5.70
CA ILE A 21 -23.30 -6.34 -5.05
C ILE A 21 -22.33 -5.17 -5.20
N THR A 22 -22.88 -3.99 -5.42
CA THR A 22 -22.21 -2.67 -5.48
C THR A 22 -21.08 -2.57 -4.45
N GLU A 23 -19.84 -2.68 -4.94
CA GLU A 23 -18.53 -2.35 -4.35
C GLU A 23 -18.51 -2.06 -2.84
N ARG A 24 -18.32 -3.10 -2.01
CA ARG A 24 -17.86 -2.92 -0.63
C ARG A 24 -16.37 -3.23 -0.54
N PHE A 25 -15.57 -2.29 -1.03
CA PHE A 25 -14.14 -2.26 -0.70
C PHE A 25 -13.98 -1.93 0.79
N CYS A 26 -13.03 -2.58 1.46
CA CYS A 26 -12.49 -1.98 2.68
C CYS A 26 -11.79 -0.69 2.24
N THR A 27 -12.17 0.46 2.79
CA THR A 27 -11.56 1.74 2.43
C THR A 27 -10.71 2.23 3.59
N ILE A 28 -9.42 2.42 3.36
CA ILE A 28 -8.50 3.07 4.30
C ILE A 28 -8.05 4.39 3.68
N LYS A 29 -8.37 5.50 4.35
CA LYS A 29 -8.13 6.83 3.82
C LYS A 29 -7.57 7.80 4.84
N ASN A 30 -6.94 8.87 4.35
CA ASN A 30 -6.36 9.93 5.16
C ASN A 30 -5.43 9.34 6.23
N ALA A 31 -4.61 8.34 5.89
CA ALA A 31 -3.58 7.74 6.74
C ALA A 31 -2.21 8.40 6.54
N ILE A 32 -1.31 8.36 7.54
CA ILE A 32 0.11 8.64 7.25
C ILE A 32 0.74 7.36 6.74
N LYS A 33 0.57 6.26 7.48
CA LYS A 33 0.72 4.91 6.93
C LYS A 33 -0.59 4.18 7.11
N ALA A 34 -1.24 3.76 6.02
CA ALA A 34 -2.51 3.05 6.14
C ALA A 34 -2.30 1.65 6.74
N VAL A 35 -1.35 0.89 6.21
CA VAL A 35 -0.82 -0.34 6.82
C VAL A 35 0.64 -0.13 7.14
N HIS A 36 1.02 -0.26 8.41
CA HIS A 36 2.38 -0.14 8.89
C HIS A 36 2.86 -1.50 9.39
N LEU A 37 3.90 -2.03 8.76
CA LEU A 37 4.59 -3.27 9.13
C LEU A 37 5.97 -2.89 9.70
N PRO A 38 6.05 -2.44 10.97
CA PRO A 38 7.34 -2.23 11.61
C PRO A 38 8.00 -3.59 11.88
N GLY A 39 9.18 -3.79 11.31
CA GLY A 39 9.97 -4.99 11.55
C GLY A 39 11.16 -4.78 12.49
N ASP A 40 11.74 -5.91 12.87
CA ASP A 40 13.09 -6.06 13.37
C ASP A 40 13.87 -6.91 12.34
N PRO A 41 14.98 -6.41 11.79
CA PRO A 41 15.71 -7.08 10.71
C PRO A 41 16.33 -8.41 11.14
N SER A 42 16.34 -8.73 12.44
CA SER A 42 16.90 -9.96 12.97
C SER A 42 15.89 -11.12 13.12
N VAL A 43 14.58 -10.84 13.20
CA VAL A 43 13.59 -11.85 13.62
C VAL A 43 12.17 -11.70 13.07
N SER A 44 11.83 -10.62 12.36
CA SER A 44 10.41 -10.34 12.07
C SER A 44 9.89 -10.96 10.77
N THR A 45 8.89 -11.82 10.90
CA THR A 45 8.00 -12.24 9.82
C THR A 45 6.61 -11.71 10.11
N SER A 46 6.05 -10.94 9.16
CA SER A 46 4.67 -10.46 9.24
C SER A 46 3.95 -10.90 7.98
N ASP A 47 3.00 -11.85 8.13
CA ASP A 47 2.22 -12.32 6.99
C ASP A 47 1.06 -11.36 6.72
N VAL A 48 1.02 -10.81 5.50
CA VAL A 48 0.10 -9.77 5.10
C VAL A 48 -0.63 -10.15 3.84
N ILE A 49 -1.94 -10.30 3.99
CA ILE A 49 -2.85 -10.59 2.89
C ILE A 49 -3.80 -9.40 2.76
N ILE A 50 -3.69 -8.65 1.68
CA ILE A 50 -4.53 -7.48 1.40
C ILE A 50 -5.17 -7.66 0.02
N ARG A 51 -6.48 -7.89 0.03
CA ARG A 51 -7.27 -8.10 -1.17
C ARG A 51 -8.44 -7.15 -1.27
N ASN A 52 -8.71 -6.65 -2.48
CA ASN A 52 -9.91 -5.87 -2.79
C ASN A 52 -10.10 -4.67 -1.84
N THR A 53 -9.02 -3.93 -1.59
CA THR A 53 -9.03 -2.78 -0.69
C THR A 53 -8.84 -1.49 -1.48
N ASN A 54 -9.55 -0.43 -1.09
CA ASN A 54 -9.39 0.92 -1.62
C ASN A 54 -8.53 1.73 -0.65
N PHE A 55 -7.33 2.08 -1.09
CA PHE A 55 -6.45 3.02 -0.41
C PHE A 55 -6.54 4.36 -1.12
N THR A 56 -7.05 5.38 -0.42
CA THR A 56 -7.17 6.74 -0.98
C THR A 56 -6.62 7.79 -0.03
N ASP A 57 -5.86 8.74 -0.56
CA ASP A 57 -5.40 9.92 0.18
C ASP A 57 -4.58 9.55 1.44
N ASN A 58 -3.74 8.51 1.36
CA ASN A 58 -2.80 8.15 2.42
C ASN A 58 -1.40 8.68 2.04
N LEU A 59 -0.59 9.16 2.99
CA LEU A 59 0.77 9.60 2.67
C LEU A 59 1.58 8.42 2.11
N VAL A 60 1.47 7.27 2.78
CA VAL A 60 1.88 5.95 2.29
C VAL A 60 0.77 4.94 2.57
N SER A 61 0.37 4.14 1.58
CA SER A 61 -0.70 3.15 1.75
C SER A 61 -0.19 1.88 2.45
N ILE A 62 0.93 1.33 2.00
CA ILE A 62 1.62 0.22 2.69
C ILE A 62 3.05 0.63 2.98
N TYR A 63 3.41 0.64 4.26
CA TYR A 63 4.76 0.94 4.72
C TYR A 63 5.33 -0.28 5.43
N ALA A 64 6.35 -0.88 4.84
CA ALA A 64 7.05 -2.03 5.38
C ALA A 64 8.54 -1.69 5.52
N LYS A 65 9.08 -1.91 6.72
CA LYS A 65 10.49 -1.61 6.99
C LYS A 65 11.09 -2.68 7.90
N ASP A 66 12.26 -3.17 7.51
CA ASP A 66 13.05 -4.15 8.27
C ASP A 66 12.26 -5.43 8.60
N CYS A 67 11.36 -5.87 7.72
CA CYS A 67 10.49 -7.03 7.93
C CYS A 67 10.58 -8.03 6.77
N GLN A 68 10.43 -9.32 7.08
CA GLN A 68 10.17 -10.32 6.06
C GLN A 68 8.68 -10.39 5.76
N VAL A 69 8.34 -10.18 4.49
CA VAL A 69 7.00 -10.41 3.95
C VAL A 69 7.11 -11.72 3.17
N PRO A 70 6.73 -12.88 3.74
CA PRO A 70 6.93 -14.16 3.08
C PRO A 70 6.17 -14.18 1.74
N GLY A 71 6.64 -14.92 0.73
CA GLY A 71 5.95 -15.07 -0.57
C GLY A 71 4.51 -15.64 -0.50
N THR A 72 4.00 -15.99 0.68
CA THR A 72 2.58 -16.29 0.94
C THR A 72 1.72 -15.03 1.11
N SER A 73 2.33 -13.92 1.47
CA SER A 73 1.70 -12.61 1.54
C SER A 73 1.26 -12.19 0.14
N GLN A 74 0.03 -11.67 0.06
CA GLN A 74 -0.63 -11.39 -1.22
C GLN A 74 -1.28 -10.03 -1.16
N ILE A 75 -0.75 -9.09 -1.95
CA ILE A 75 -1.34 -7.78 -2.18
C ILE A 75 -1.95 -7.80 -3.58
N SER A 76 -3.26 -8.04 -3.69
CA SER A 76 -3.94 -8.26 -4.97
C SER A 76 -5.32 -7.60 -5.07
N GLY A 77 -5.71 -7.18 -6.27
CA GLY A 77 -7.07 -6.65 -6.49
C GLY A 77 -7.33 -5.29 -5.82
N ASN A 78 -6.29 -4.54 -5.46
CA ASN A 78 -6.43 -3.30 -4.70
C ASN A 78 -6.45 -2.07 -5.62
N TYR A 79 -7.18 -1.06 -5.20
CA TYR A 79 -7.12 0.27 -5.79
C TYR A 79 -6.28 1.17 -4.87
N PHE A 80 -5.24 1.79 -5.43
CA PHE A 80 -4.41 2.78 -4.78
C PHE A 80 -4.54 4.09 -5.55
N GLY A 81 -5.23 5.07 -4.97
CA GLY A 81 -5.54 6.34 -5.64
C GLY A 81 -5.40 7.56 -4.75
N VAL A 82 -5.48 8.74 -5.37
CA VAL A 82 -5.57 10.02 -4.69
C VAL A 82 -6.58 10.89 -5.41
N THR A 83 -7.42 11.59 -4.68
CA THR A 83 -8.47 12.46 -5.23
C THR A 83 -8.00 13.92 -5.39
N ASN A 84 -6.72 14.12 -5.77
CA ASN A 84 -6.02 15.42 -5.69
C ASN A 84 -6.11 16.08 -4.30
N ALA A 85 -6.35 15.28 -3.26
CA ALA A 85 -6.51 15.77 -1.90
C ALA A 85 -5.14 15.85 -1.20
N LEU A 86 -4.97 16.90 -0.40
CA LEU A 86 -3.90 16.98 0.57
C LEU A 86 -4.23 16.08 1.77
N ILE A 87 -3.21 15.54 2.41
CA ILE A 87 -3.34 14.87 3.71
C ILE A 87 -3.89 15.89 4.70
N THR A 88 -5.07 15.58 5.24
CA THR A 88 -5.83 16.48 6.14
C THR A 88 -5.52 16.26 7.61
N LYS A 89 -4.39 15.62 7.93
CA LYS A 89 -4.03 15.28 9.32
C LYS A 89 -2.54 15.39 9.63
N GLU A 90 -2.25 15.72 10.90
CA GLU A 90 -0.91 15.78 11.46
C GLU A 90 -0.22 14.39 11.56
N PRO A 91 1.13 14.34 11.52
CA PRO A 91 2.12 15.40 11.23
C PRO A 91 2.27 15.87 9.77
N HIS A 92 1.45 15.41 8.83
CA HIS A 92 1.64 15.70 7.39
C HIS A 92 0.49 16.55 6.83
N LEU A 93 -0.03 17.49 7.62
CA LEU A 93 -1.15 18.33 7.20
C LEU A 93 -0.74 19.20 5.99
N GLY A 94 -1.58 19.20 4.95
CA GLY A 94 -1.37 20.03 3.76
C GLY A 94 -0.33 19.49 2.77
N VAL A 95 0.05 18.21 2.89
CA VAL A 95 1.05 17.56 2.01
C VAL A 95 0.35 16.58 1.07
N TYR A 96 0.81 16.46 -0.18
CA TYR A 96 0.33 15.42 -1.10
C TYR A 96 0.87 14.03 -0.72
N PRO A 97 0.14 12.94 -1.02
CA PRO A 97 0.66 11.58 -0.95
C PRO A 97 2.01 11.40 -1.66
N ASP A 98 2.95 10.68 -1.03
CA ASP A 98 4.32 10.52 -1.53
C ASP A 98 4.47 9.28 -2.42
N ASN A 99 4.09 8.13 -1.89
CA ASN A 99 4.08 6.86 -2.63
C ASN A 99 3.00 5.90 -2.13
N HIS A 100 2.48 5.01 -2.98
CA HIS A 100 1.47 4.05 -2.51
C HIS A 100 2.08 2.96 -1.64
N ILE A 101 3.21 2.40 -2.05
CA ILE A 101 3.89 1.33 -1.30
C ILE A 101 5.34 1.70 -1.05
N TYR A 102 5.77 1.63 0.20
CA TYR A 102 7.16 1.83 0.64
C TYR A 102 7.70 0.54 1.23
N LEU A 103 8.80 0.03 0.67
CA LEU A 103 9.53 -1.14 1.15
C LEU A 103 10.98 -0.74 1.42
N ASN A 104 11.47 -1.02 2.62
CA ASN A 104 12.87 -0.81 2.96
C ASN A 104 13.42 -1.99 3.75
N ASN A 105 14.45 -2.64 3.22
CA ASN A 105 15.03 -3.85 3.80
C ASN A 105 13.97 -4.96 3.97
N VAL A 106 13.19 -5.19 2.91
CA VAL A 106 12.14 -6.21 2.83
C VAL A 106 12.55 -7.29 1.84
N THR A 107 12.57 -8.54 2.27
CA THR A 107 12.87 -9.68 1.39
C THR A 107 11.59 -10.34 0.90
N ASP A 108 11.57 -10.74 -0.37
CA ASP A 108 10.55 -11.63 -0.98
C ASP A 108 9.12 -11.08 -1.03
N ALA A 109 8.96 -9.77 -1.22
CA ALA A 109 7.63 -9.18 -1.36
C ALA A 109 7.03 -9.46 -2.76
N THR A 110 5.78 -9.93 -2.81
CA THR A 110 5.02 -10.06 -4.06
C THR A 110 3.80 -9.15 -4.07
N ILE A 111 3.70 -8.30 -5.09
CA ILE A 111 2.54 -7.44 -5.36
C ILE A 111 1.91 -7.91 -6.67
N GLY A 112 0.67 -8.41 -6.60
CA GLY A 112 0.02 -8.98 -7.77
C GLY A 112 -0.88 -10.14 -7.39
N PRO A 113 -1.48 -10.81 -8.38
CA PRO A 113 -2.28 -12.00 -8.15
C PRO A 113 -1.42 -12.99 -7.37
N GLY A 114 -1.93 -13.47 -6.25
CA GLY A 114 -1.39 -14.71 -5.69
C GLY A 114 -1.62 -15.88 -6.64
N SER A 115 -2.04 -17.03 -6.10
CA SER A 115 -2.48 -18.17 -6.91
C SER A 115 -3.72 -17.93 -7.79
N SER A 116 -4.25 -16.71 -7.90
CA SER A 116 -5.47 -16.35 -8.62
C SER A 116 -5.22 -15.26 -9.66
N ILE A 117 -5.24 -15.64 -10.94
CA ILE A 117 -4.84 -14.85 -12.12
C ILE A 117 -5.72 -13.63 -12.48
N ASN A 118 -6.75 -13.30 -11.70
CA ASN A 118 -7.77 -12.31 -12.08
C ASN A 118 -7.81 -11.04 -11.21
N LEU A 119 -6.88 -10.86 -10.28
CA LEU A 119 -6.90 -9.73 -9.34
C LEU A 119 -5.79 -8.73 -9.67
N TRP A 120 -6.18 -7.63 -10.31
CA TRP A 120 -5.25 -6.58 -10.73
C TRP A 120 -5.13 -5.51 -9.65
N ASN A 121 -3.92 -5.08 -9.33
CA ASN A 121 -3.76 -3.85 -8.54
C ASN A 121 -3.72 -2.65 -9.50
N TYR A 122 -4.39 -1.57 -9.13
CA TYR A 122 -4.42 -0.34 -9.91
C TYR A 122 -3.85 0.81 -9.08
N PHE A 123 -2.83 1.48 -9.59
CA PHE A 123 -2.10 2.55 -8.94
C PHE A 123 -2.27 3.84 -9.74
N THR A 124 -2.77 4.90 -9.08
CA THR A 124 -2.95 6.20 -9.73
C THR A 124 -2.81 7.40 -8.79
N GLY A 125 -2.59 8.58 -9.35
CA GLY A 125 -2.68 9.85 -8.61
C GLY A 125 -1.59 10.07 -7.56
N VAL A 126 -0.44 9.43 -7.69
CA VAL A 126 0.68 9.59 -6.75
C VAL A 126 1.98 9.87 -7.50
N LYS A 127 2.95 10.48 -6.82
CA LYS A 127 4.28 10.72 -7.36
C LYS A 127 5.00 9.41 -7.71
N MET A 128 4.94 8.41 -6.84
CA MET A 128 5.58 7.12 -7.05
C MET A 128 4.63 5.97 -6.65
N GLY A 129 4.35 5.03 -7.55
CA GLY A 129 3.52 3.88 -7.22
C GLY A 129 4.15 3.03 -6.11
N ILE A 130 5.38 2.56 -6.32
CA ILE A 130 6.12 1.73 -5.36
C ILE A 130 7.55 2.29 -5.23
N ASN A 131 8.02 2.41 -3.99
CA ASN A 131 9.41 2.74 -3.67
C ASN A 131 10.02 1.58 -2.87
N ALA A 132 10.96 0.86 -3.47
CA ALA A 132 11.63 -0.29 -2.88
C ALA A 132 13.13 -0.01 -2.72
N ILE A 133 13.63 -0.09 -1.48
CA ILE A 133 15.02 0.22 -1.11
C ILE A 133 15.61 -1.01 -0.42
N ASN A 134 16.77 -1.50 -0.88
CA ASN A 134 17.41 -2.70 -0.33
C ASN A 134 16.42 -3.87 -0.17
N SER A 135 15.50 -4.02 -1.12
CA SER A 135 14.39 -4.96 -1.01
C SER A 135 14.27 -5.78 -2.29
N ASP A 136 13.89 -7.04 -2.14
CA ASP A 136 13.55 -7.92 -3.26
C ASP A 136 12.05 -7.86 -3.48
N LEU A 137 11.64 -7.45 -4.69
CA LEU A 137 10.25 -7.20 -5.03
C LEU A 137 9.91 -7.80 -6.39
N GLU A 138 8.82 -8.55 -6.42
CA GLU A 138 8.13 -8.95 -7.64
C GLU A 138 6.79 -8.23 -7.79
N VAL A 139 6.54 -7.67 -8.98
CA VAL A 139 5.26 -7.02 -9.33
C VAL A 139 4.64 -7.72 -10.54
N GLN A 140 3.40 -8.17 -10.38
CA GLN A 140 2.63 -8.88 -11.41
C GLN A 140 1.23 -8.27 -11.56
N LEU A 141 0.66 -8.39 -12.77
CA LEU A 141 -0.69 -7.91 -13.17
C LEU A 141 -1.13 -6.65 -12.43
N SER A 142 -0.31 -5.60 -12.54
CA SER A 142 -0.54 -4.32 -11.89
C SER A 142 -0.50 -3.22 -12.94
N GLU A 143 -1.40 -2.27 -12.80
CA GLU A 143 -1.52 -1.11 -13.68
C GLU A 143 -1.08 0.14 -12.94
N PHE A 144 -0.20 0.93 -13.57
CA PHE A 144 0.26 2.22 -13.07
C PHE A 144 -0.16 3.28 -14.08
N ASP A 145 -1.10 4.13 -13.68
CA ASP A 145 -1.71 5.12 -14.55
C ASP A 145 -1.74 6.50 -13.87
N ASN A 146 -1.55 7.57 -14.63
CA ASN A 146 -1.57 8.95 -14.12
C ASN A 146 -0.74 9.14 -12.84
N LEU A 147 0.52 8.68 -12.83
CA LEU A 147 1.45 9.04 -11.76
C LEU A 147 1.77 10.54 -11.88
N VAL A 148 1.52 11.29 -10.81
CA VAL A 148 1.54 12.77 -10.82
C VAL A 148 2.75 13.26 -10.04
N ASP A 149 3.63 14.01 -10.71
CA ASP A 149 4.70 14.70 -10.01
C ASP A 149 4.17 15.95 -9.30
N TYR A 150 3.93 15.84 -7.99
CA TYR A 150 3.52 16.96 -7.14
C TYR A 150 4.68 17.90 -6.75
N SER A 151 5.92 17.67 -7.23
CA SER A 151 7.05 18.60 -7.01
C SER A 151 6.87 19.93 -7.75
N VAL A 152 6.03 19.93 -8.79
CA VAL A 152 5.47 21.13 -9.40
C VAL A 152 4.12 21.40 -8.75
N SER A 153 4.12 22.12 -7.63
CA SER A 153 2.88 22.67 -7.07
C SER A 153 2.08 23.33 -8.19
N PRO A 154 0.77 23.09 -8.33
CA PRO A 154 -0.04 24.03 -9.09
C PRO A 154 0.18 25.40 -8.42
N LEU A 155 0.61 26.35 -9.25
CA LEU A 155 0.98 27.70 -8.87
C LEU A 155 -0.01 28.23 -7.82
N SER A 156 0.53 28.59 -6.64
CA SER A 156 -0.14 29.46 -5.68
C SER A 156 -0.44 30.82 -6.29
#